data_AF-A0A497WR93-F1
#
_entry.id   AF-A0A497WR93-F1
#
_cell.length_a   1.000
_cell.length_b   1.000
_cell.length_c   1.000
_cell.angle_alpha   90.00
_cell.angle_beta   90.00
_cell.angle_gamma   90.00
#
_symmetry.space_group_name_H-M   'P 1'
#
loop_
_entity.id
_entity.type
_entity.pdbx_description
1 polymer ?
#
loop_
_entity_poly.entity_id
_entity_poly.type
_entity_poly.pdbx_seq_one_letter_code
_entity_poly.pdbx_strand_id
1 'polypeptide(L)'
;MTVSTDQFQDRMLSLGLARVSEAAALASAKLIGRGDEKAADQAAVNAMREQLNLLDIAGVVVIGEGERDEAPMLFIGEEVGTGNGPGVDIALDPLEGTTLTAKDMPNALTVIAMGPRGSMLHAPDVYMDKLAIGPGYATDTVTMEMSVKERVAALAKAKGCKADDITVCVLERPRHEQIIEDIRSTGAAIRLITDGDVAGVMHCAEAATTGIDMYMGEGGAPEGVLAAAALKCMGGQMYGRLVFRNDDERGRAAKAGITDLDKVYSRDEMVTKDVIFAATGVTDGSILKGIRREVGHLTTETILMRSKTGSVRRMTYRNPVS
;
A
#
# COMPACT_ATOMS: atom_id res chain seq x y z
N MET A 1 -23.78 26.39 -9.58
CA MET A 1 -24.01 24.94 -9.51
C MET A 1 -23.71 24.51 -8.09
N THR A 2 -24.74 24.21 -7.30
CA THR A 2 -24.57 23.62 -5.96
C THR A 2 -24.01 22.22 -6.16
N VAL A 3 -22.76 22.00 -5.77
CA VAL A 3 -22.16 20.67 -5.81
C VAL A 3 -22.85 19.83 -4.74
N SER A 4 -23.38 18.67 -5.11
CA SER A 4 -23.96 17.74 -4.15
C SER A 4 -22.91 17.37 -3.10
N THR A 5 -23.26 17.48 -1.82
CA THR A 5 -22.42 17.07 -0.69
C THR A 5 -22.13 15.57 -0.70
N ASP A 6 -22.92 14.78 -1.43
CA ASP A 6 -22.80 13.33 -1.51
C ASP A 6 -21.78 12.87 -2.58
N GLN A 7 -21.25 13.79 -3.39
CA GLN A 7 -20.31 13.44 -4.45
C GLN A 7 -18.88 13.35 -3.91
N PHE A 8 -18.18 12.26 -4.21
CA PHE A 8 -16.75 12.12 -3.94
C PHE A 8 -15.94 13.17 -4.71
N GLN A 9 -15.48 14.21 -3.98
CA GLN A 9 -14.67 15.29 -4.51
C GLN A 9 -13.19 15.05 -4.19
N ASP A 10 -12.57 14.18 -4.99
CA ASP A 10 -11.17 13.76 -4.84
C ASP A 10 -10.19 14.93 -4.63
N ARG A 11 -10.34 16.03 -5.38
CA ARG A 11 -9.49 17.22 -5.25
C ARG A 11 -9.60 17.87 -3.86
N MET A 12 -10.80 17.97 -3.30
CA MET A 12 -11.03 18.61 -2.00
C MET A 12 -10.55 17.73 -0.85
N LEU A 13 -10.72 16.42 -0.97
CA LEU A 13 -10.33 15.44 0.05
C LEU A 13 -8.82 15.14 0.05
N SER A 14 -8.14 15.30 -1.08
CA SER A 14 -6.73 14.89 -1.23
C SER A 14 -5.75 15.51 -0.21
N LEU A 15 -5.85 16.81 0.08
CA LEU A 15 -5.01 17.44 1.12
C LEU A 15 -5.45 17.10 2.55
N GLY A 16 -6.72 16.72 2.75
CA GLY A 16 -7.17 16.12 4.01
C GLY A 16 -6.51 14.78 4.24
N LEU A 17 -6.47 13.94 3.20
CA LEU A 17 -5.85 12.63 3.24
C LEU A 17 -4.34 12.68 3.50
N ALA A 18 -3.63 13.63 2.88
CA ALA A 18 -2.21 13.85 3.15
C ALA A 18 -1.95 14.11 4.65
N ARG A 19 -2.72 15.01 5.26
CA ARG A 19 -2.63 15.35 6.69
C ARG A 19 -2.84 14.15 7.61
N VAL A 20 -3.72 13.22 7.22
CA VAL A 20 -3.93 11.96 7.94
C VAL A 20 -2.65 11.13 7.98
N SER A 21 -2.01 10.90 6.83
CA SER A 21 -0.72 10.17 6.78
C SER A 21 0.40 10.92 7.51
N GLU A 22 0.47 12.25 7.36
CA GLU A 22 1.46 13.10 8.02
C GLU A 22 1.35 13.02 9.56
N ALA A 23 0.14 13.07 10.10
CA ALA A 23 -0.07 12.97 11.54
C ALA A 23 0.32 11.60 12.11
N ALA A 24 -0.01 10.52 11.40
CA ALA A 24 0.42 9.17 11.76
C ALA A 24 1.95 9.08 11.81
N ALA A 25 2.64 9.58 10.78
CA ALA A 25 4.09 9.56 10.71
C ALA A 25 4.72 10.38 11.86
N LEU A 26 4.22 11.61 12.08
CA LEU A 26 4.69 12.48 13.15
C LEU A 26 4.50 11.85 14.54
N ALA A 27 3.42 11.09 14.75
CA ALA A 27 3.19 10.37 15.99
C ALA A 27 4.20 9.21 16.20
N SER A 28 4.54 8.49 15.14
CA SER A 28 5.57 7.43 15.17
C SER A 28 6.98 7.97 15.37
N ALA A 29 7.23 9.25 15.05
CA ALA A 29 8.56 9.84 15.05
C ALA A 29 9.38 9.51 16.30
N LYS A 30 8.78 9.67 17.50
CA LYS A 30 9.46 9.46 18.80
C LYS A 30 9.94 8.02 19.03
N LEU A 31 9.36 7.07 18.31
CA LEU A 31 9.51 5.62 18.51
C LEU A 31 10.44 4.97 17.47
N ILE A 32 10.88 5.73 16.46
CA ILE A 32 11.93 5.32 15.52
C ILE A 32 13.19 4.91 16.30
N GLY A 33 13.68 3.70 16.06
CA GLY A 33 14.89 3.15 16.68
C GLY A 33 14.76 2.89 18.19
N ARG A 34 13.53 2.73 18.72
CA ARG A 34 13.29 2.49 20.15
C ARG A 34 12.97 1.04 20.50
N GLY A 35 12.92 0.14 19.52
CA GLY A 35 12.71 -1.29 19.75
C GLY A 35 11.31 -1.68 20.23
N ASP A 36 10.32 -0.78 20.11
CA ASP A 36 8.95 -1.02 20.53
C ASP A 36 7.99 -0.89 19.34
N GLU A 37 7.79 -2.00 18.64
CA GLU A 37 6.93 -2.12 17.46
C GLU A 37 5.48 -1.75 17.80
N LYS A 38 4.97 -2.29 18.92
CA LYS A 38 3.58 -2.10 19.36
C LYS A 38 3.30 -0.64 19.74
N ALA A 39 4.22 0.01 20.45
CA ALA A 39 4.04 1.42 20.76
C ALA A 39 4.07 2.29 19.50
N ALA A 40 5.00 2.01 18.57
CA ALA A 40 5.14 2.74 17.31
C ALA A 40 3.85 2.69 16.49
N ASP A 41 3.33 1.48 16.35
CA ASP A 41 2.09 1.17 15.66
C ASP A 41 0.88 1.85 16.30
N GLN A 42 0.72 1.65 17.62
CA GLN A 42 -0.38 2.24 18.37
C GLN A 42 -0.40 3.78 18.28
N ALA A 43 0.76 4.43 18.26
CA ALA A 43 0.87 5.87 18.08
C ALA A 43 0.37 6.32 16.70
N ALA A 44 0.70 5.56 15.65
CA ALA A 44 0.26 5.83 14.29
C ALA A 44 -1.24 5.63 14.13
N VAL A 45 -1.78 4.49 14.60
CA VAL A 45 -3.21 4.15 14.61
C VAL A 45 -4.03 5.26 15.25
N ASN A 46 -3.62 5.71 16.44
CA ASN A 46 -4.31 6.77 17.18
C ASN A 46 -4.37 8.07 16.39
N ALA A 47 -3.22 8.54 15.90
CA ALA A 47 -3.13 9.81 15.19
C ALA A 47 -3.85 9.76 13.83
N MET A 48 -3.76 8.64 13.11
CA MET A 48 -4.47 8.44 11.85
C MET A 48 -5.99 8.51 12.06
N ARG A 49 -6.51 7.76 13.05
CA ARG A 49 -7.94 7.74 13.39
C ARG A 49 -8.45 9.10 13.82
N GLU A 50 -7.70 9.81 14.68
CA GLU A 50 -8.07 11.16 15.12
C GLU A 50 -8.18 12.11 13.93
N GLN A 51 -7.19 12.14 13.03
CA GLN A 51 -7.24 13.00 11.85
C GLN A 51 -8.36 12.61 10.88
N LEU A 52 -8.62 11.30 10.69
CA LEU A 52 -9.72 10.84 9.85
C LEU A 52 -11.06 11.37 10.34
N ASN A 53 -11.27 11.37 11.66
CA ASN A 53 -12.52 11.86 12.28
C ASN A 53 -12.72 13.38 12.18
N LEU A 54 -11.72 14.14 11.70
CA LEU A 54 -11.86 15.55 11.37
C LEU A 54 -12.35 15.79 9.93
N LEU A 55 -12.35 14.77 9.07
CA LEU A 55 -12.77 14.89 7.68
C LEU A 55 -14.29 14.79 7.55
N ASP A 56 -14.85 15.65 6.69
CA ASP A 56 -16.27 15.66 6.39
C ASP A 56 -16.60 14.56 5.37
N ILE A 57 -16.69 13.31 5.86
CA ILE A 57 -16.94 12.09 5.11
C ILE A 57 -17.80 11.13 5.94
N ALA A 58 -18.53 10.26 5.25
CA ALA A 58 -19.11 9.05 5.84
C ALA A 58 -18.22 7.85 5.44
N GLY A 59 -17.05 7.74 6.09
CA GLY A 59 -16.04 6.75 5.76
C GLY A 59 -16.31 5.40 6.39
N VAL A 60 -15.97 4.33 5.68
CA VAL A 60 -15.87 2.99 6.24
C VAL A 60 -14.49 2.42 5.93
N VAL A 61 -13.83 1.89 6.96
CA VAL A 61 -12.57 1.15 6.82
C VAL A 61 -12.88 -0.18 6.15
N VAL A 62 -12.33 -0.40 4.96
CA VAL A 62 -12.48 -1.66 4.21
C VAL A 62 -11.23 -2.53 4.29
N ILE A 63 -10.08 -1.90 4.54
CA ILE A 63 -8.77 -2.50 4.81
C ILE A 63 -8.20 -1.71 5.98
N GLY A 64 -7.84 -2.39 7.07
CA GLY A 64 -7.28 -1.75 8.26
C GLY A 64 -6.52 -2.73 9.14
N GLU A 65 -6.43 -2.44 10.44
CA GLU A 65 -5.58 -3.13 11.42
C GLU A 65 -5.95 -4.61 11.67
N GLY A 66 -7.13 -5.03 11.21
CA GLY A 66 -7.63 -6.39 11.35
C GLY A 66 -9.15 -6.45 11.52
N GLU A 67 -9.63 -7.62 11.91
CA GLU A 67 -11.03 -7.83 12.25
C GLU A 67 -11.38 -7.13 13.58
N ARG A 68 -12.67 -6.86 13.81
CA ARG A 68 -13.14 -6.08 14.98
C ARG A 68 -12.77 -6.71 16.34
N ASP A 69 -12.67 -8.02 16.39
CA ASP A 69 -12.27 -8.78 17.58
C ASP A 69 -10.76 -8.75 17.82
N GLU A 70 -9.97 -8.45 16.80
CA GLU A 70 -8.50 -8.43 16.83
C GLU A 70 -7.94 -7.01 16.97
N ALA A 71 -8.63 -6.01 16.42
CA ALA A 71 -8.20 -4.62 16.41
C ALA A 71 -9.21 -3.68 17.11
N PRO A 72 -8.81 -2.94 18.17
CA PRO A 72 -9.72 -2.04 18.90
C PRO A 72 -10.04 -0.75 18.14
N MET A 73 -9.23 -0.38 17.13
CA MET A 73 -9.33 0.82 16.32
C MET A 73 -8.90 0.50 14.90
N LEU A 74 -9.46 1.23 13.94
CA LEU A 74 -9.27 1.08 12.50
C LEU A 74 -9.48 -0.36 12.02
N PHE A 75 -10.44 -1.06 12.64
CA PHE A 75 -10.84 -2.41 12.24
C PHE A 75 -11.71 -2.38 10.98
N ILE A 76 -11.75 -3.50 10.26
CA ILE A 76 -12.59 -3.64 9.05
C ILE A 76 -14.07 -3.43 9.41
N GLY A 77 -14.70 -2.47 8.75
CA GLY A 77 -16.07 -2.04 8.98
C GLY A 77 -16.22 -0.87 9.97
N GLU A 78 -15.13 -0.33 10.53
CA GLU A 78 -15.23 0.86 11.38
C GLU A 78 -15.71 2.08 10.57
N GLU A 79 -16.67 2.81 11.12
CA GLU A 79 -17.11 4.11 10.59
C GLU A 79 -16.18 5.23 11.10
N VAL A 80 -15.69 6.06 10.18
CA VAL A 80 -14.78 7.19 10.48
C VAL A 80 -15.18 8.46 9.71
N GLY A 81 -14.75 9.61 10.21
CA GLY A 81 -15.16 10.93 9.71
C GLY A 81 -16.32 11.52 10.50
N THR A 82 -16.78 12.70 10.11
CA THR A 82 -17.92 13.38 10.76
C THR A 82 -19.27 12.71 10.54
N GLY A 83 -19.37 11.84 9.51
CA GLY A 83 -20.62 11.24 9.04
C GLY A 83 -21.47 12.15 8.14
N ASN A 84 -21.11 13.42 7.95
CA ASN A 84 -21.95 14.41 7.22
C ASN A 84 -21.56 14.61 5.74
N GLY A 85 -20.53 13.91 5.27
CA GLY A 85 -20.00 14.03 3.90
C GLY A 85 -20.24 12.78 3.03
N PRO A 86 -19.56 12.68 1.87
CA PRO A 86 -19.79 11.60 0.93
C PRO A 86 -19.42 10.24 1.54
N GLY A 87 -20.15 9.20 1.11
CA GLY A 87 -19.81 7.82 1.42
C GLY A 87 -18.49 7.40 0.75
N VAL A 88 -17.51 7.01 1.55
CA VAL A 88 -16.18 6.60 1.07
C VAL A 88 -15.75 5.26 1.66
N ASP A 89 -14.93 4.53 0.89
CA ASP A 89 -14.13 3.41 1.37
C ASP A 89 -12.74 3.93 1.72
N ILE A 90 -12.18 3.41 2.81
CA ILE A 90 -10.84 3.74 3.28
C ILE A 90 -10.03 2.46 3.42
N ALA A 91 -8.88 2.43 2.77
CA ALA A 91 -7.86 1.42 2.98
C ALA A 91 -6.65 2.07 3.61
N LEU A 92 -6.15 1.52 4.71
CA LEU A 92 -5.06 2.12 5.47
C LEU A 92 -4.09 1.07 6.00
N ASP A 93 -2.87 1.54 6.19
CA ASP A 93 -1.83 0.91 7.00
C ASP A 93 -1.16 2.07 7.78
N PRO A 94 -1.59 2.30 9.04
CA PRO A 94 -1.12 3.42 9.86
C PRO A 94 0.39 3.43 10.01
N LEU A 95 1.02 2.25 10.12
CA LEU A 95 2.46 2.12 10.17
C LEU A 95 2.93 0.86 9.43
N GLU A 96 3.11 1.03 8.13
CA GLU A 96 3.75 0.03 7.28
C GLU A 96 5.21 -0.11 7.74
N GLY A 97 5.54 -1.31 8.23
CA GLY A 97 6.88 -1.62 8.72
C GLY A 97 7.06 -1.19 10.18
N THR A 98 6.23 -1.71 11.08
CA THR A 98 6.39 -1.53 12.53
C THR A 98 7.78 -1.99 13.01
N THR A 99 8.24 -3.16 12.54
CA THR A 99 9.61 -3.67 12.73
C THR A 99 10.65 -2.71 12.18
N LEU A 100 10.41 -2.15 10.99
CA LEU A 100 11.33 -1.22 10.34
C LEU A 100 11.46 0.06 11.17
N THR A 101 10.35 0.59 11.67
CA THR A 101 10.31 1.75 12.56
C THR A 101 11.04 1.48 13.86
N ALA A 102 10.73 0.38 14.55
CA ALA A 102 11.31 0.04 15.83
C ALA A 102 12.85 -0.13 15.76
N LYS A 103 13.36 -0.60 14.62
CA LYS A 103 14.80 -0.85 14.38
C LYS A 103 15.50 0.24 13.59
N ASP A 104 14.80 1.31 13.20
CA ASP A 104 15.31 2.36 12.30
C ASP A 104 15.87 1.79 10.98
N MET A 105 15.16 0.78 10.44
CA MET A 105 15.47 0.21 9.14
C MET A 105 14.74 0.99 8.03
N PRO A 106 15.28 1.01 6.80
CA PRO A 106 14.72 1.79 5.71
C PRO A 106 13.29 1.40 5.31
N ASN A 107 12.59 2.35 4.70
CA ASN A 107 11.27 2.21 4.04
C ASN A 107 10.03 2.06 4.94
N ALA A 108 10.08 2.41 6.23
CA ALA A 108 8.85 2.49 7.01
C ALA A 108 7.99 3.69 6.55
N LEU A 109 6.70 3.48 6.35
CA LEU A 109 5.76 4.47 5.84
C LEU A 109 4.48 4.51 6.66
N THR A 110 3.74 5.60 6.58
CA THR A 110 2.30 5.61 6.88
C THR A 110 1.54 5.73 5.58
N VAL A 111 0.49 4.93 5.39
CA VAL A 111 -0.15 4.79 4.08
C VAL A 111 -1.66 4.79 4.21
N ILE A 112 -2.33 5.51 3.30
CA ILE A 112 -3.78 5.53 3.24
C ILE A 112 -4.29 5.81 1.82
N ALA A 113 -5.36 5.11 1.45
CA ALA A 113 -6.13 5.32 0.23
C ALA A 113 -7.60 5.59 0.55
N MET A 114 -8.24 6.40 -0.28
CA MET A 114 -9.65 6.71 -0.17
C MET A 114 -10.31 6.73 -1.54
N GLY A 115 -11.46 6.09 -1.64
CA GLY A 115 -12.28 6.06 -2.86
C GLY A 115 -13.77 6.19 -2.56
N PRO A 116 -14.62 6.39 -3.57
CA PRO A 116 -16.07 6.34 -3.39
C PRO A 116 -16.50 5.02 -2.76
N ARG A 117 -17.60 5.00 -2.01
CA ARG A 117 -18.16 3.77 -1.42
C ARG A 117 -18.24 2.61 -2.45
N GLY A 118 -17.83 1.42 -2.04
CA GLY A 118 -17.77 0.21 -2.86
C GLY A 118 -16.76 0.30 -4.03
N SER A 119 -15.66 1.02 -3.85
CA SER A 119 -14.60 1.16 -4.86
C SER A 119 -13.47 0.17 -4.67
N MET A 120 -13.32 -0.44 -3.50
CA MET A 120 -12.21 -1.33 -3.17
C MET A 120 -12.72 -2.74 -2.86
N LEU A 121 -11.90 -3.74 -3.15
CA LEU A 121 -12.15 -5.12 -2.75
C LEU A 121 -12.07 -5.21 -1.22
N HIS A 122 -13.12 -5.76 -0.62
CA HIS A 122 -13.13 -6.10 0.80
C HIS A 122 -12.37 -7.42 0.97
N ALA A 123 -11.04 -7.34 1.03
CA ALA A 123 -10.19 -8.51 1.16
C ALA A 123 -10.30 -9.07 2.59
N PRO A 124 -10.56 -10.37 2.78
CA PRO A 124 -10.41 -10.98 4.09
C PRO A 124 -8.94 -10.95 4.51
N ASP A 125 -8.70 -11.05 5.82
CA ASP A 125 -7.34 -11.16 6.37
C ASP A 125 -6.72 -12.54 6.05
N VAL A 126 -6.24 -12.69 4.82
CA VAL A 126 -5.56 -13.87 4.29
C VAL A 126 -4.31 -13.43 3.52
N TYR A 127 -3.50 -14.37 3.04
CA TYR A 127 -2.41 -14.03 2.14
C TYR A 127 -2.92 -13.77 0.72
N MET A 128 -2.14 -13.02 -0.06
CA MET A 128 -2.32 -12.79 -1.48
C MET A 128 -0.97 -12.97 -2.18
N ASP A 129 -0.94 -13.81 -3.21
CA ASP A 129 0.13 -13.88 -4.19
C ASP A 129 0.03 -12.65 -5.09
N LYS A 130 1.09 -11.83 -5.13
CA LYS A 130 1.11 -10.51 -5.76
C LYS A 130 2.14 -10.49 -6.90
N LEU A 131 1.74 -9.94 -8.04
CA LEU A 131 2.61 -9.67 -9.18
C LEU A 131 2.39 -8.23 -9.61
N ALA A 132 3.46 -7.43 -9.66
CA ALA A 132 3.34 -6.03 -10.07
C ALA A 132 4.52 -5.56 -10.93
N ILE A 133 4.23 -4.67 -11.87
CA ILE A 133 5.20 -3.95 -12.71
C ILE A 133 4.81 -2.48 -12.85
N GLY A 134 5.78 -1.64 -13.20
CA GLY A 134 5.58 -0.20 -13.41
C GLY A 134 4.71 0.18 -14.62
N PRO A 135 4.48 1.48 -14.84
CA PRO A 135 3.79 1.99 -16.02
C PRO A 135 4.62 1.83 -17.30
N GLY A 136 4.00 2.06 -18.46
CA GLY A 136 4.70 2.11 -19.75
C GLY A 136 4.80 0.77 -20.50
N TYR A 137 4.33 -0.31 -19.90
CA TYR A 137 4.22 -1.62 -20.54
C TYR A 137 2.80 -1.90 -21.03
N ALA A 138 2.66 -2.73 -22.06
CA ALA A 138 1.34 -3.17 -22.54
C ALA A 138 0.61 -3.96 -21.44
N THR A 139 -0.71 -3.85 -21.38
CA THR A 139 -1.52 -4.66 -20.45
C THR A 139 -1.20 -6.15 -20.61
N ASP A 140 -1.13 -6.88 -19.51
CA ASP A 140 -0.79 -8.31 -19.46
C ASP A 140 0.62 -8.63 -19.98
N THR A 141 1.55 -7.67 -19.92
CA THR A 141 2.98 -7.94 -20.21
C THR A 141 3.52 -9.08 -19.35
N VAL A 142 3.04 -9.17 -18.10
CA VAL A 142 3.23 -10.32 -17.21
C VAL A 142 1.90 -10.72 -16.60
N THR A 143 1.69 -12.01 -16.40
CA THR A 143 0.44 -12.55 -15.82
C THR A 143 0.71 -13.64 -14.77
N MET A 144 -0.32 -14.01 -14.01
CA MET A 144 -0.23 -15.02 -12.95
C MET A 144 -0.06 -16.45 -13.49
N GLU A 145 -0.45 -16.71 -14.74
CA GLU A 145 -0.34 -18.01 -15.42
C GLU A 145 1.09 -18.30 -15.89
N MET A 146 1.89 -17.25 -16.11
CA MET A 146 3.30 -17.38 -16.46
C MET A 146 4.10 -17.93 -15.27
N SER A 147 5.05 -18.80 -15.56
CA SER A 147 6.13 -19.14 -14.62
C SER A 147 6.99 -17.92 -14.31
N VAL A 148 7.70 -17.94 -13.19
CA VAL A 148 8.64 -16.88 -12.78
C VAL A 148 9.63 -16.55 -13.91
N LYS A 149 10.17 -17.56 -14.58
CA LYS A 149 11.13 -17.41 -15.70
C LYS A 149 10.50 -16.68 -16.88
N GLU A 150 9.27 -17.03 -17.24
CA GLU A 150 8.53 -16.39 -18.32
C GLU A 150 8.23 -14.92 -18.00
N ARG A 151 7.84 -14.61 -16.75
CA ARG A 151 7.60 -13.22 -16.32
C ARG A 151 8.85 -12.36 -16.46
N VAL A 152 10.00 -12.83 -15.99
CA VAL A 152 11.28 -12.11 -16.12
C VAL A 152 11.64 -11.90 -17.60
N ALA A 153 11.55 -12.95 -18.41
CA ALA A 153 11.86 -12.87 -19.84
C ALA A 153 10.90 -11.92 -20.59
N ALA A 154 9.61 -11.94 -20.26
CA ALA A 154 8.60 -11.08 -20.85
C ALA A 154 8.85 -9.61 -20.50
N LEU A 155 9.14 -9.29 -19.24
CA LEU A 155 9.45 -7.93 -18.84
C LEU A 155 10.77 -7.44 -19.45
N ALA A 156 11.83 -8.25 -19.44
CA ALA A 156 13.09 -7.93 -20.09
C ALA A 156 12.90 -7.58 -21.57
N LYS A 157 12.13 -8.41 -22.30
CA LYS A 157 11.79 -8.15 -23.70
C LYS A 157 11.02 -6.84 -23.87
N ALA A 158 10.03 -6.56 -23.02
CA ALA A 158 9.23 -5.34 -23.09
C ALA A 158 10.05 -4.07 -22.76
N LYS A 159 10.99 -4.18 -21.82
CA LYS A 159 11.94 -3.11 -21.44
C LYS A 159 13.07 -2.93 -22.47
N GLY A 160 13.28 -3.90 -23.37
CA GLY A 160 14.36 -3.88 -24.35
C GLY A 160 15.73 -4.18 -23.76
N CYS A 161 15.78 -4.96 -22.68
CA CYS A 161 16.99 -5.35 -21.98
C CYS A 161 17.12 -6.87 -21.85
N LYS A 162 18.16 -7.35 -21.17
CA LYS A 162 18.33 -8.77 -20.86
C LYS A 162 17.72 -9.11 -19.51
N ALA A 163 17.62 -10.40 -19.20
CA ALA A 163 17.09 -10.89 -17.92
C ALA A 163 17.96 -10.46 -16.73
N ASP A 164 19.29 -10.38 -16.90
CA ASP A 164 20.24 -9.91 -15.89
C ASP A 164 20.19 -8.39 -15.63
N ASP A 165 19.48 -7.63 -16.47
CA ASP A 165 19.16 -6.21 -16.26
C ASP A 165 17.85 -5.99 -15.48
N ILE A 166 17.13 -7.06 -15.12
CA ILE A 166 15.88 -7.01 -14.35
C ILE A 166 16.17 -7.21 -12.87
N THR A 167 15.57 -6.36 -12.03
CA THR A 167 15.57 -6.55 -10.57
C THR A 167 14.16 -6.84 -10.07
N VAL A 168 14.00 -7.97 -9.38
CA VAL A 168 12.73 -8.39 -8.77
C VAL A 168 12.77 -8.16 -7.26
N CYS A 169 11.75 -7.50 -6.70
CA CYS A 169 11.57 -7.34 -5.26
C CYS A 169 10.71 -8.47 -4.69
N VAL A 170 11.15 -9.08 -3.59
CA VAL A 170 10.50 -10.21 -2.93
C VAL A 170 10.65 -10.07 -1.41
N LEU A 171 9.61 -10.36 -0.64
CA LEU A 171 9.72 -10.48 0.82
C LEU A 171 10.64 -11.65 1.21
N GLU A 172 11.58 -11.43 2.12
CA GLU A 172 12.46 -12.49 2.63
C GLU A 172 11.69 -13.35 3.64
N ARG A 173 11.12 -14.46 3.15
CA ARG A 173 10.35 -15.41 3.94
C ARG A 173 10.64 -16.84 3.47
N PRO A 174 10.58 -17.85 4.36
CA PRO A 174 10.77 -19.25 3.95
C PRO A 174 9.82 -19.69 2.82
N ARG A 175 8.59 -19.19 2.80
CA ARG A 175 7.60 -19.46 1.74
C ARG A 175 8.01 -18.98 0.34
N HIS A 176 9.04 -18.12 0.22
CA HIS A 176 9.50 -17.59 -1.06
C HIS A 176 10.81 -18.23 -1.56
N GLU A 177 11.34 -19.26 -0.89
CA GLU A 177 12.59 -19.91 -1.30
C GLU A 177 12.57 -20.37 -2.76
N GLN A 178 11.48 -21.00 -3.20
CA GLN A 178 11.33 -21.46 -4.60
C GLN A 178 11.28 -20.30 -5.60
N ILE A 179 10.50 -19.24 -5.31
CA ILE A 179 10.44 -18.04 -6.17
C ILE A 179 11.83 -17.40 -6.28
N ILE A 180 12.57 -17.31 -5.17
CA ILE A 180 13.91 -16.75 -5.11
C ILE A 180 14.89 -17.58 -5.96
N GLU A 181 14.84 -18.91 -5.87
CA GLU A 181 15.65 -19.79 -6.70
C GLU A 181 15.32 -19.65 -8.18
N ASP A 182 14.03 -19.63 -8.52
CA ASP A 182 13.55 -19.49 -9.89
C ASP A 182 14.00 -18.15 -10.50
N ILE A 183 13.88 -17.03 -9.76
CA ILE A 183 14.38 -15.73 -10.22
C ILE A 183 15.90 -15.79 -10.43
N ARG A 184 16.67 -16.29 -9.46
CA ARG A 184 18.14 -16.40 -9.59
C ARG A 184 18.55 -17.22 -10.80
N SER A 185 17.81 -18.27 -11.14
CA SER A 185 18.09 -19.11 -12.31
C SER A 185 17.93 -18.40 -13.66
N THR A 186 17.25 -17.24 -13.70
CA THR A 186 17.13 -16.40 -14.90
C THR A 186 18.31 -15.45 -15.11
N GLY A 187 19.12 -15.22 -14.06
CA GLY A 187 20.14 -14.18 -14.02
C GLY A 187 19.67 -12.83 -13.47
N ALA A 188 18.35 -12.63 -13.29
CA ALA A 188 17.81 -11.41 -12.68
C ALA A 188 18.30 -11.20 -11.25
N ALA A 189 18.48 -9.94 -10.87
CA ALA A 189 18.81 -9.55 -9.50
C ALA A 189 17.57 -9.61 -8.59
N ILE A 190 17.80 -9.82 -7.28
CA ILE A 190 16.73 -9.83 -6.29
C ILE A 190 16.97 -8.75 -5.24
N ARG A 191 15.96 -7.91 -5.00
CA ARG A 191 15.87 -7.07 -3.81
C ARG A 191 15.03 -7.79 -2.76
N LEU A 192 15.69 -8.39 -1.79
CA LEU A 192 15.03 -8.93 -0.61
C LEU A 192 14.66 -7.79 0.34
N ILE A 193 13.40 -7.78 0.80
CA ILE A 193 12.90 -6.87 1.83
C ILE A 193 12.37 -7.68 3.01
N THR A 194 12.61 -7.23 4.24
CA THR A 194 12.10 -7.94 5.41
C THR A 194 10.62 -7.64 5.64
N ASP A 195 10.17 -6.43 5.37
CA ASP A 195 8.79 -5.99 5.54
C ASP A 195 8.47 -4.95 4.46
N GLY A 196 7.20 -4.59 4.30
CA GLY A 196 6.77 -3.51 3.41
C GLY A 196 6.62 -3.86 1.95
N ASP A 197 5.68 -4.75 1.66
CA ASP A 197 5.33 -5.07 0.29
C ASP A 197 4.46 -4.01 -0.41
N VAL A 198 3.77 -3.12 0.32
CA VAL A 198 3.13 -1.93 -0.26
C VAL A 198 4.20 -1.03 -0.89
N ALA A 199 5.26 -0.70 -0.14
CA ALA A 199 6.41 0.04 -0.67
C ALA A 199 7.11 -0.75 -1.79
N GLY A 200 7.32 -2.06 -1.62
CA GLY A 200 7.89 -2.94 -2.63
C GLY A 200 7.16 -2.90 -3.97
N VAL A 201 5.83 -2.90 -3.94
CA VAL A 201 4.98 -2.78 -5.13
C VAL A 201 5.05 -1.37 -5.72
N MET A 202 4.99 -0.32 -4.89
CA MET A 202 5.14 1.07 -5.35
C MET A 202 6.50 1.32 -6.02
N HIS A 203 7.57 0.67 -5.54
CA HIS A 203 8.90 0.80 -6.11
C HIS A 203 8.95 0.47 -7.61
N CYS A 204 8.12 -0.47 -8.07
CA CYS A 204 8.03 -0.87 -9.47
C CYS A 204 7.59 0.27 -10.38
N ALA A 205 6.78 1.20 -9.87
CA ALA A 205 6.29 2.34 -10.65
C ALA A 205 7.31 3.49 -10.78
N GLU A 206 8.35 3.51 -9.95
CA GLU A 206 9.49 4.43 -10.07
C GLU A 206 10.81 3.66 -10.25
N ALA A 207 10.82 2.63 -11.11
CA ALA A 207 11.99 1.76 -11.33
C ALA A 207 13.29 2.53 -11.66
N ALA A 208 13.19 3.69 -12.31
CA ALA A 208 14.36 4.55 -12.57
C ALA A 208 14.98 5.15 -11.30
N THR A 209 14.20 5.36 -10.25
CA THR A 209 14.64 5.86 -8.94
C THR A 209 15.05 4.71 -8.02
N THR A 210 14.25 3.64 -8.00
CA THR A 210 14.35 2.56 -7.00
C THR A 210 15.24 1.40 -7.46
N GLY A 211 15.43 1.26 -8.78
CA GLY A 211 16.08 0.11 -9.40
C GLY A 211 15.27 -1.19 -9.29
N ILE A 212 13.98 -1.13 -8.98
CA ILE A 212 13.11 -2.32 -8.86
C ILE A 212 12.13 -2.31 -10.04
N ASP A 213 12.16 -3.37 -10.84
CA ASP A 213 11.35 -3.47 -12.07
C ASP A 213 10.04 -4.23 -11.87
N MET A 214 10.06 -5.21 -10.96
CA MET A 214 8.94 -6.12 -10.72
C MET A 214 8.88 -6.51 -9.24
N TYR A 215 7.67 -6.71 -8.73
CA TYR A 215 7.43 -7.36 -7.45
C TYR A 215 6.79 -8.73 -7.68
N MET A 216 7.25 -9.75 -6.94
CA MET A 216 6.63 -11.08 -6.92
C MET A 216 6.57 -11.63 -5.49
N GLY A 217 5.47 -12.32 -5.15
CA GLY A 217 5.38 -13.19 -3.98
C GLY A 217 4.16 -12.93 -3.10
N GLU A 218 4.08 -13.69 -2.02
CA GLU A 218 2.95 -13.71 -1.09
C GLU A 218 3.14 -12.77 0.11
N GLY A 219 2.16 -11.91 0.31
CA GLY A 219 2.03 -11.05 1.50
C GLY A 219 0.56 -10.82 1.85
N GLY A 220 0.23 -9.95 2.80
CA GLY A 220 -1.15 -9.81 3.25
C GLY A 220 -2.08 -9.30 2.14
N ALA A 221 -3.29 -9.88 2.04
CA ALA A 221 -4.29 -9.48 1.06
C ALA A 221 -4.80 -8.04 1.24
N PRO A 222 -5.03 -7.54 2.49
CA PRO A 222 -5.37 -6.15 2.73
C PRO A 222 -4.35 -5.17 2.11
N GLU A 223 -3.07 -5.39 2.35
CA GLU A 223 -1.95 -4.61 1.82
C GLU A 223 -1.87 -4.73 0.29
N GLY A 224 -2.29 -5.87 -0.28
CA GLY A 224 -2.42 -6.05 -1.72
C GLY A 224 -3.41 -5.07 -2.36
N VAL A 225 -4.57 -4.85 -1.74
CA VAL A 225 -5.57 -3.87 -2.20
C VAL A 225 -5.04 -2.44 -2.05
N LEU A 226 -4.36 -2.14 -0.94
CA LEU A 226 -3.74 -0.83 -0.71
C LEU A 226 -2.64 -0.54 -1.75
N ALA A 227 -1.80 -1.53 -2.06
CA ALA A 227 -0.77 -1.44 -3.09
C ALA A 227 -1.38 -1.29 -4.50
N ALA A 228 -2.49 -1.96 -4.78
CA ALA A 228 -3.24 -1.78 -6.03
C ALA A 228 -3.79 -0.35 -6.16
N ALA A 229 -4.26 0.26 -5.07
CA ALA A 229 -4.69 1.66 -5.05
C ALA A 229 -3.52 2.62 -5.36
N ALA A 230 -2.35 2.36 -4.79
CA ALA A 230 -1.13 3.11 -5.09
C ALA A 230 -0.76 3.01 -6.58
N LEU A 231 -0.66 1.78 -7.11
CA LEU A 231 -0.30 1.54 -8.51
C LEU A 231 -1.34 2.06 -9.49
N LYS A 232 -2.63 2.09 -9.12
CA LYS A 232 -3.67 2.71 -9.95
C LYS A 232 -3.41 4.20 -10.12
N CYS A 233 -2.91 4.86 -9.06
CA CYS A 233 -2.51 6.25 -9.13
C CYS A 233 -1.22 6.47 -9.94
N MET A 234 -0.27 5.53 -9.87
CA MET A 234 1.04 5.63 -10.54
C MET A 234 1.06 5.06 -11.97
N GLY A 235 0.00 4.35 -12.39
CA GLY A 235 -0.16 3.83 -13.75
C GLY A 235 0.45 2.45 -14.01
N GLY A 236 0.88 1.71 -12.97
CA GLY A 236 1.46 0.37 -13.11
C GLY A 236 0.42 -0.75 -13.19
N GLN A 237 0.87 -1.97 -13.45
CA GLN A 237 0.01 -3.17 -13.51
C GLN A 237 0.19 -4.00 -12.24
N MET A 238 -0.89 -4.60 -11.76
CA MET A 238 -0.86 -5.51 -10.62
C MET A 238 -1.90 -6.60 -10.80
N TYR A 239 -1.53 -7.81 -10.37
CA TYR A 239 -2.43 -8.95 -10.22
C TYR A 239 -2.28 -9.49 -8.80
N GLY A 240 -3.39 -9.98 -8.24
CA GLY A 240 -3.45 -10.58 -6.92
C GLY A 240 -4.27 -11.86 -6.96
N ARG A 241 -3.83 -12.91 -6.30
CA ARG A 241 -4.63 -14.13 -6.06
C ARG A 241 -4.64 -14.43 -4.57
N LEU A 242 -5.82 -14.57 -3.99
CA LEU A 242 -5.97 -14.87 -2.57
C LEU A 242 -5.47 -16.29 -2.28
N VAL A 243 -4.81 -16.46 -1.14
CA VAL A 243 -4.20 -17.72 -0.70
C VAL A 243 -4.82 -18.11 0.63
N PHE A 244 -5.60 -19.19 0.61
CA PHE A 244 -6.31 -19.72 1.77
C PHE A 244 -5.60 -20.97 2.31
N ARG A 245 -5.09 -20.89 3.53
CA ARG A 245 -4.25 -21.93 4.18
C ARG A 245 -5.06 -23.00 4.89
N ASN A 246 -6.30 -22.71 5.27
CA ASN A 246 -7.16 -23.60 6.04
C ASN A 246 -8.65 -23.32 5.77
N ASP A 247 -9.53 -24.18 6.31
CA ASP A 247 -10.98 -24.09 6.09
C ASP A 247 -11.60 -22.84 6.76
N ASP A 248 -11.01 -22.34 7.85
CA ASP A 248 -11.46 -21.10 8.50
C ASP A 248 -11.27 -19.89 7.59
N GLU A 249 -10.10 -19.78 6.95
CA GLU A 249 -9.81 -18.77 5.92
C GLU A 249 -10.74 -18.89 4.71
N ARG A 250 -11.03 -20.11 4.25
CA ARG A 250 -12.03 -20.35 3.18
C ARG A 250 -13.43 -19.91 3.62
N GLY A 251 -13.78 -20.09 4.88
CA GLY A 251 -15.03 -19.58 5.47
C GLY A 251 -15.11 -18.06 5.50
N ARG A 252 -13.98 -17.37 5.73
CA ARG A 252 -13.89 -15.89 5.64
C ARG A 252 -14.15 -15.38 4.22
N ALA A 253 -13.68 -16.11 3.19
CA ALA A 253 -13.92 -15.76 1.79
C ALA A 253 -15.42 -15.62 1.46
N ALA A 254 -16.23 -16.59 1.91
CA ALA A 254 -17.67 -16.57 1.67
C ALA A 254 -18.37 -15.36 2.33
N LYS A 255 -17.93 -14.96 3.53
CA LYS A 255 -18.45 -13.76 4.23
C LYS A 255 -18.09 -12.48 3.48
N ALA A 256 -16.93 -12.45 2.82
CA ALA A 256 -16.49 -11.36 1.96
C ALA A 256 -17.13 -11.39 0.55
N GLY A 257 -18.04 -12.33 0.27
CA GLY A 257 -18.70 -12.47 -1.04
C GLY A 257 -17.82 -13.10 -2.12
N ILE A 258 -16.74 -13.78 -1.73
CA ILE A 258 -15.79 -14.41 -2.64
C ILE A 258 -16.18 -15.87 -2.84
N THR A 259 -16.62 -16.19 -4.06
CA THR A 259 -17.09 -17.54 -4.43
C THR A 259 -16.06 -18.34 -5.20
N ASP A 260 -15.20 -17.66 -5.96
CA ASP A 260 -14.09 -18.27 -6.69
C ASP A 260 -12.79 -18.00 -5.92
N LEU A 261 -12.29 -19.05 -5.26
CA LEU A 261 -11.11 -18.97 -4.39
C LEU A 261 -9.80 -18.96 -5.18
N ASP A 262 -9.84 -19.32 -6.46
CA ASP A 262 -8.67 -19.35 -7.36
C ASP A 262 -8.63 -18.12 -8.28
N LYS A 263 -9.60 -17.20 -8.13
CA LYS A 263 -9.71 -15.99 -8.95
C LYS A 263 -8.43 -15.15 -8.85
N VAL A 264 -7.92 -14.79 -10.03
CA VAL A 264 -6.93 -13.72 -10.18
C VAL A 264 -7.66 -12.40 -10.33
N TYR A 265 -7.34 -11.45 -9.46
CA TYR A 265 -7.85 -10.09 -9.48
C TYR A 265 -6.81 -9.19 -10.15
N SER A 266 -7.21 -8.48 -11.20
CA SER A 266 -6.43 -7.35 -11.68
C SER A 266 -6.49 -6.17 -10.70
N ARG A 267 -5.54 -5.23 -10.82
CA ARG A 267 -5.55 -3.94 -10.11
C ARG A 267 -6.90 -3.25 -10.18
N ASP A 268 -7.51 -3.24 -11.36
CA ASP A 268 -8.78 -2.54 -11.61
C ASP A 268 -10.01 -3.31 -11.10
N GLU A 269 -9.87 -4.59 -10.79
CA GLU A 269 -10.88 -5.36 -10.04
C GLU A 269 -10.72 -5.19 -8.52
N MET A 270 -9.48 -5.06 -8.03
CA MET A 270 -9.22 -4.74 -6.63
C MET A 270 -9.63 -3.30 -6.28
N VAL A 271 -9.47 -2.37 -7.22
CA VAL A 271 -9.82 -0.95 -7.06
C VAL A 271 -10.58 -0.48 -8.30
N THR A 272 -11.90 -0.52 -8.24
CA THR A 272 -12.81 -0.40 -9.39
C THR A 272 -13.09 1.04 -9.83
N LYS A 273 -12.94 2.01 -8.93
CA LYS A 273 -13.19 3.43 -9.20
C LYS A 273 -11.93 4.26 -9.00
N ASP A 274 -12.01 5.53 -9.33
CA ASP A 274 -10.94 6.47 -9.05
C ASP A 274 -10.73 6.69 -7.55
N VAL A 275 -9.48 6.68 -7.13
CA VAL A 275 -9.05 6.81 -5.74
C VAL A 275 -8.00 7.91 -5.59
N ILE A 276 -7.85 8.37 -4.35
CA ILE A 276 -6.73 9.18 -3.90
C ILE A 276 -5.88 8.34 -2.95
N PHE A 277 -4.58 8.60 -2.95
CA PHE A 277 -3.61 7.85 -2.14
C PHE A 277 -2.62 8.83 -1.53
N ALA A 278 -2.29 8.64 -0.25
CA ALA A 278 -1.25 9.38 0.44
C ALA A 278 -0.31 8.42 1.17
N ALA A 279 0.99 8.70 1.11
CA ALA A 279 1.97 8.05 1.97
C ALA A 279 2.98 9.08 2.50
N THR A 280 3.38 8.93 3.76
CA THR A 280 4.39 9.77 4.41
C THR A 280 5.54 8.90 4.93
N GLY A 281 6.78 9.32 4.67
CA GLY A 281 7.97 8.58 5.12
C GLY A 281 8.17 8.69 6.63
N VAL A 282 8.35 7.54 7.29
CA VAL A 282 8.70 7.45 8.72
C VAL A 282 10.21 7.29 8.87
N THR A 283 10.79 6.26 8.25
CA THR A 283 12.24 6.08 8.09
C THR A 283 12.66 6.33 6.65
N ASP A 284 13.96 6.58 6.41
CA ASP A 284 14.44 6.89 5.05
C ASP A 284 14.17 5.70 4.10
N GLY A 285 13.54 5.98 2.97
CA GLY A 285 13.19 4.98 1.97
C GLY A 285 13.51 5.41 0.54
N SER A 286 13.23 4.51 -0.41
CA SER A 286 13.60 4.71 -1.82
C SER A 286 12.67 5.69 -2.54
N ILE A 287 11.41 5.81 -2.11
CA ILE A 287 10.43 6.76 -2.66
C ILE A 287 10.29 7.99 -1.76
N LEU A 288 10.29 7.84 -0.44
CA LEU A 288 10.06 8.93 0.51
C LEU A 288 11.19 9.00 1.53
N LYS A 289 11.62 10.21 1.86
CA LYS A 289 12.50 10.49 2.98
C LYS A 289 11.77 10.27 4.30
N GLY A 290 12.50 9.74 5.27
CA GLY A 290 12.04 9.59 6.63
C GLY A 290 11.97 10.94 7.36
N ILE A 291 11.46 10.87 8.59
CA ILE A 291 11.29 12.04 9.43
C ILE A 291 12.65 12.60 9.83
N ARG A 292 12.87 13.88 9.53
CA ARG A 292 14.07 14.60 9.97
C ARG A 292 13.77 15.37 11.23
N ARG A 293 14.60 15.14 12.25
CA ARG A 293 14.54 15.85 13.53
C ARG A 293 15.48 17.04 13.50
N GLU A 294 14.92 18.22 13.66
CA GLU A 294 15.64 19.48 13.81
C GLU A 294 15.35 20.06 15.20
N VAL A 295 16.18 21.01 15.66
CA VAL A 295 15.87 21.71 16.90
C VAL A 295 14.54 22.48 16.73
N GLY A 296 13.54 22.10 17.54
CA GLY A 296 12.21 22.70 17.54
C GLY A 296 11.33 22.35 16.34
N HIS A 297 11.75 21.46 15.42
CA HIS A 297 10.94 21.07 14.26
C HIS A 297 11.10 19.59 13.90
N LEU A 298 10.05 19.03 13.28
CA LEU A 298 10.09 17.77 12.53
C LEU A 298 9.77 18.06 11.07
N THR A 299 10.51 17.45 10.15
CA THR A 299 10.25 17.56 8.71
C THR A 299 9.87 16.19 8.14
N THR A 300 8.73 16.12 7.45
CA THR A 300 8.24 14.93 6.73
C THR A 300 8.28 15.13 5.22
N GLU A 301 8.34 14.02 4.47
CA GLU A 301 8.06 14.00 3.03
C GLU A 301 6.84 13.11 2.76
N THR A 302 5.89 13.66 1.99
CA THR A 302 4.61 13.01 1.68
C THR A 302 4.40 12.97 0.18
N ILE A 303 4.00 11.83 -0.35
CA ILE A 303 3.48 11.68 -1.71
C ILE A 303 1.95 11.64 -1.66
N LEU A 304 1.30 12.45 -2.48
CA LEU A 304 -0.14 12.51 -2.63
C LEU A 304 -0.49 12.31 -4.10
N MET A 305 -1.37 11.34 -4.38
CA MET A 305 -1.66 10.89 -5.73
C MET A 305 -3.16 10.78 -5.98
N ARG A 306 -3.56 10.94 -7.25
CA ARG A 306 -4.96 10.85 -7.68
C ARG A 306 -5.07 10.07 -8.99
N SER A 307 -5.71 8.90 -8.97
CA SER A 307 -5.83 8.04 -10.16
C SER A 307 -6.59 8.74 -11.29
N LYS A 308 -7.66 9.50 -10.95
CA LYS A 308 -8.51 10.21 -11.91
C LYS A 308 -7.74 11.10 -12.87
N THR A 309 -6.63 11.67 -12.41
CA THR A 309 -5.84 12.64 -13.18
C THR A 309 -4.41 12.17 -13.46
N GLY A 310 -3.99 11.03 -12.90
CA GLY A 310 -2.58 10.62 -12.87
C GLY A 310 -1.66 11.62 -12.16
N SER A 311 -2.21 12.52 -11.33
CA SER A 311 -1.41 13.56 -10.68
C SER A 311 -0.66 13.00 -9.50
N VAL A 312 0.65 13.25 -9.46
CA VAL A 312 1.53 12.95 -8.33
C VAL A 312 2.05 14.25 -7.76
N ARG A 313 1.95 14.42 -6.44
CA ARG A 313 2.44 15.58 -5.70
C ARG A 313 3.34 15.10 -4.58
N ARG A 314 4.57 15.60 -4.53
CA ARG A 314 5.50 15.41 -3.41
C ARG A 314 5.55 16.68 -2.58
N MET A 315 5.41 16.57 -1.28
CA MET A 315 5.29 17.68 -0.34
C MET A 315 6.31 17.49 0.77
N THR A 316 6.93 18.60 1.18
CA THR A 316 7.76 18.65 2.39
C THR A 316 7.02 19.48 3.41
N TYR A 317 6.77 18.91 4.58
CA TYR A 317 6.08 19.59 5.67
C TYR A 317 7.02 19.73 6.86
N ARG A 318 7.32 20.97 7.24
CA ARG A 318 8.17 21.31 8.39
C ARG A 318 7.29 21.79 9.54
N ASN A 319 7.08 20.91 10.52
CA ASN A 319 6.19 21.09 11.64
C ASN A 319 6.96 21.53 12.91
N PRO A 320 6.62 22.66 13.54
CA PRO A 320 7.17 23.02 14.85
C PRO A 320 6.80 21.97 15.92
N VAL A 321 7.74 21.64 16.79
CA VAL A 321 7.49 20.83 17.99
C VAL A 321 7.73 21.68 19.23
N SER A 322 6.67 21.87 20.02
CA SER A 322 6.69 22.52 21.34
C SER A 322 6.97 21.51 22.45
#